data_AF-A0A0L6UMJ4-F1
#
_entry.id   AF-A0A0L6UMJ4-F1
#
_cell.length_a   1.000
_cell.length_b   1.000
_cell.length_c   1.000
_cell.angle_alpha   90.00
_cell.angle_beta   90.00
_cell.angle_gamma   90.00
#
_symmetry.space_group_name_H-M   'P 1'
#
loop_
_entity.id
_entity.type
_entity.pdbx_description
1 polymer ?
#
loop_
_entity_poly.entity_id
_entity_poly.type
_entity_poly.pdbx_seq_one_letter_code
_entity_poly.pdbx_strand_id
1 'polypeptide(L)' 'MTCRNKQASIGAAPVPNPIKLAKPQPFDGTRGAPAKVFVAQIALHAITHPEKFPTDTSRVAFVTSFMRDYAAIFN' A
#
# COMPACT_ATOMS: atom_id res chain seq x y z
N MET A 1 -7.98 -47.73 34.95
CA MET A 1 -8.11 -46.31 34.55
C MET A 1 -6.96 -45.95 33.64
N THR A 2 -7.21 -45.75 32.35
CA THR A 2 -6.17 -45.29 31.40
C THR A 2 -6.63 -43.93 30.89
N CYS A 3 -5.96 -42.86 31.32
CA CYS A 3 -6.25 -41.50 30.88
C CYS A 3 -5.83 -41.35 29.41
N ARG A 4 -6.79 -41.08 28.54
CA ARG A 4 -6.56 -40.87 27.10
C ARG A 4 -6.12 -39.42 26.92
N ASN A 5 -4.84 -39.20 26.61
CA ASN A 5 -4.33 -37.87 26.32
C ASN A 5 -4.83 -37.43 24.93
N LYS A 6 -5.78 -36.50 24.88
CA LYS A 6 -6.30 -35.94 23.63
C LYS A 6 -5.39 -34.77 23.26
N GLN A 7 -4.35 -35.02 22.47
CA GLN A 7 -3.61 -33.93 21.84
C GLN A 7 -4.58 -33.23 20.89
N ALA A 8 -5.07 -32.05 21.28
CA ALA A 8 -5.78 -31.19 20.36
C ALA A 8 -4.77 -30.81 19.26
N SER A 9 -5.05 -31.23 18.03
CA SER A 9 -4.36 -30.72 16.85
C SER A 9 -4.64 -29.22 16.81
N ILE A 10 -3.64 -28.42 17.15
CA ILE A 10 -3.72 -26.97 17.01
C ILE A 10 -3.72 -26.74 15.51
N GLY A 11 -4.91 -26.59 14.94
CA GLY A 11 -5.10 -26.28 13.53
C GLY A 11 -4.21 -25.07 13.18
N ALA A 12 -3.48 -25.19 12.08
CA ALA A 12 -2.58 -24.15 11.60
C ALA A 12 -3.31 -22.79 11.63
N ALA A 13 -2.69 -21.79 12.27
CA ALA A 13 -3.23 -20.44 12.31
C ALA A 13 -3.54 -19.97 10.88
N PRO A 14 -4.67 -19.28 10.64
CA PRO A 14 -4.94 -18.68 9.35
C PRO A 14 -3.75 -17.81 8.95
N VAL A 15 -3.13 -18.12 7.82
CA VAL A 15 -2.07 -17.27 7.26
C VAL A 15 -2.71 -15.90 7.01
N PRO A 16 -2.14 -14.79 7.52
CA PRO A 16 -2.70 -13.47 7.26
C PRO A 16 -2.83 -13.26 5.75
N ASN A 17 -4.06 -13.10 5.27
CA ASN A 17 -4.28 -12.74 3.88
C ASN A 17 -3.64 -11.35 3.72
N PRO A 18 -2.58 -11.19 2.90
CA PRO A 18 -2.01 -9.87 2.72
C PRO A 18 -3.12 -9.00 2.13
N ILE A 19 -3.49 -7.94 2.85
CA ILE A 19 -4.42 -6.94 2.33
C ILE A 19 -3.78 -6.42 1.05
N LYS A 20 -4.34 -6.82 -0.09
CA LYS A 20 -3.81 -6.47 -1.39
C LYS A 20 -4.24 -5.04 -1.68
N LEU A 21 -3.48 -4.09 -1.15
CA LEU A 21 -3.72 -2.68 -1.40
C LEU A 21 -3.62 -2.43 -2.91
N ALA A 22 -4.68 -1.87 -3.48
CA ALA A 22 -4.69 -1.53 -4.90
C ALA A 22 -3.50 -0.61 -5.21
N LYS A 23 -2.86 -0.85 -6.36
CA LYS A 23 -1.83 0.06 -6.88
C LYS A 23 -2.47 1.46 -7.02
N PRO A 24 -1.81 2.54 -6.58
CA PRO A 24 -2.34 3.89 -6.75
C PRO A 24 -2.69 4.15 -8.23
N GLN A 25 -3.79 4.85 -8.48
CA GLN A 25 -4.13 5.28 -9.84
C GLN A 25 -3.29 6.50 -10.23
N PRO A 26 -3.01 6.68 -11.54
CA PRO A 26 -2.46 7.93 -12.03
C PRO A 26 -3.37 9.12 -11.66
N PHE A 27 -2.77 10.22 -11.22
CA PHE A 27 -3.44 11.45 -10.81
C PHE A 27 -3.20 12.55 -11.85
N ASP A 28 -4.28 13.20 -12.26
CA ASP A 28 -4.31 14.23 -13.31
C ASP A 28 -4.07 15.66 -12.79
N GLY A 29 -3.83 15.82 -11.48
CA GLY A 29 -3.65 17.12 -10.85
C GLY A 29 -4.95 17.81 -10.44
N THR A 30 -6.11 17.14 -10.51
CA THR A 30 -7.39 17.71 -10.08
C THR A 30 -7.36 18.13 -8.61
N ARG A 31 -7.51 19.44 -8.36
CA ARG A 31 -7.50 20.02 -7.02
C ARG A 31 -8.73 19.63 -6.19
N GLY A 32 -8.64 19.76 -4.88
CA GLY A 32 -9.77 19.54 -3.96
C GLY A 32 -9.82 18.11 -3.42
N ALA A 33 -11.02 17.52 -3.37
CA ALA A 33 -11.22 16.17 -2.82
C ALA A 33 -10.40 15.07 -3.53
N PRO A 34 -10.26 15.06 -4.88
CA PRO A 34 -9.44 14.07 -5.57
C PRO A 34 -7.97 14.09 -5.14
N ALA A 35 -7.38 15.27 -4.97
CA ALA A 35 -6.01 15.42 -4.48
C ALA A 35 -5.83 14.82 -3.07
N LYS A 36 -6.81 15.02 -2.17
CA LYS A 36 -6.77 14.45 -0.81
C LYS A 36 -6.81 12.92 -0.84
N VAL A 37 -7.67 12.35 -1.69
CA VAL A 37 -7.77 10.89 -1.86
C VAL A 37 -6.48 10.31 -2.42
N PHE A 38 -5.89 10.96 -3.42
CA PHE A 38 -4.61 10.55 -3.99
C PHE A 38 -3.49 10.51 -2.94
N VAL A 39 -3.32 11.59 -2.16
CA VAL A 39 -2.31 11.64 -1.09
C VAL A 39 -2.55 10.56 -0.04
N ALA A 40 -3.81 10.32 0.35
CA ALA A 40 -4.15 9.27 1.31
C ALA A 40 -3.78 7.86 0.80
N GLN A 41 -4.01 7.58 -0.49
CA GLN A 41 -3.65 6.30 -1.11
C GLN A 41 -2.13 6.09 -1.15
N ILE A 42 -1.37 7.12 -1.53
CA ILE A 42 0.10 7.05 -1.56
C ILE A 42 0.67 6.87 -0.14
N ALA A 43 0.17 7.63 0.82
CA ALA A 43 0.59 7.51 2.23
C ALA A 43 0.33 6.10 2.77
N LEU A 44 -0.86 5.54 2.51
CA LEU A 44 -1.20 4.18 2.92
C LEU A 44 -0.29 3.12 2.26
N HIS A 45 0.07 3.32 0.99
CA HIS A 45 1.00 2.43 0.29
C HIS A 45 2.41 2.48 0.90
N ALA A 46 2.90 3.68 1.25
CA ALA A 46 4.21 3.86 1.87
C ALA A 46 4.27 3.27 3.29
N ILE A 47 3.22 3.43 4.09
CA ILE A 47 3.13 2.88 5.46
C ILE A 47 3.09 1.35 5.45
N THR A 48 2.44 0.74 4.46
CA THR A 48 2.32 -0.71 4.36
C THR A 48 3.58 -1.38 3.80
N HIS A 49 4.45 -0.62 3.14
CA HIS A 49 5.69 -1.12 2.54
C HIS A 49 6.89 -0.21 2.82
N PRO A 50 7.21 0.05 4.09
CA PRO A 50 8.29 0.97 4.45
C PRO A 50 9.64 0.54 3.89
N GLU A 51 9.86 -0.77 3.73
CA GLU A 51 11.07 -1.36 3.17
C GLU A 51 11.30 -1.00 1.70
N LYS A 52 10.25 -0.67 0.95
CA LYS A 52 10.36 -0.25 -0.46
C LYS A 52 10.78 1.21 -0.62
N PHE A 53 10.74 1.99 0.46
CA PHE A 53 11.01 3.42 0.44
C PHE A 53 12.06 3.83 1.49
N PRO A 54 13.32 3.33 1.36
CA PRO A 54 14.37 3.56 2.34
C PRO A 54 14.88 5.01 2.39
N THR A 55 14.58 5.82 1.37
CA THR A 55 15.04 7.21 1.25
C THR A 55 13.89 8.13 0.88
N ASP A 56 13.97 9.41 1.26
CA ASP A 56 12.97 10.40 0.84
C ASP A 56 12.93 10.56 -0.68
N THR A 57 14.08 10.41 -1.36
CA THR A 57 14.16 10.36 -2.81
C THR A 57 13.29 9.26 -3.41
N SER A 58 13.31 8.05 -2.84
CA SER A 58 12.48 6.93 -3.33
C SER A 58 10.98 7.17 -3.10
N ARG A 59 10.61 7.89 -2.03
CA ARG A 59 9.21 8.29 -1.76
C ARG A 59 8.73 9.30 -2.79
N VAL A 60 9.53 10.33 -3.05
CA VAL A 60 9.20 11.37 -4.03
C VAL A 60 9.12 10.78 -5.44
N ALA A 61 10.11 9.99 -5.85
CA ALA A 61 10.12 9.33 -7.16
C ALA A 61 8.89 8.44 -7.36
N PHE A 62 8.46 7.72 -6.31
CA PHE A 62 7.25 6.93 -6.35
C PHE A 62 6.00 7.79 -6.53
N VAL A 63 5.81 8.86 -5.75
CA VAL A 63 4.68 9.80 -5.90
C VAL A 63 4.64 10.37 -7.32
N THR A 64 5.78 10.84 -7.82
CA THR A 64 5.91 11.42 -9.17
C THR A 64 5.56 10.43 -10.27
N SER A 65 5.86 9.13 -10.08
CA SER A 65 5.51 8.09 -11.06
C SER A 65 4.01 7.91 -11.30
N PHE A 66 3.16 8.43 -10.41
CA PHE A 66 1.71 8.43 -10.57
C PHE A 66 1.16 9.78 -11.04
N MET A 67 1.96 10.81 -11.25
CA MET A 67 1.44 12.06 -11.84
C MET A 67 1.35 11.91 -13.36
N ARG A 68 0.18 12.19 -13.92
CA ARG A 68 -0.05 12.16 -15.38
C ARG A 68 0.39 13.49 -15.99
N ASP A 69 1.23 13.41 -17.03
CA ASP A 69 1.53 14.45 -18.03
C ASP A 69 1.54 15.93 -17.58
N TYR A 70 2.04 16.23 -16.38
CA TYR A 70 2.26 17.63 -15.97
C TYR A 70 3.42 18.29 -16.74
N ALA A 71 4.18 17.50 -17.49
CA ALA A 71 5.22 17.98 -18.42
C ALA A 71 4.63 18.64 -19.69
N ALA A 72 3.32 18.52 -19.96
CA ALA A 72 2.71 18.99 -21.20
C ALA A 72 2.02 20.38 -21.11
N ILE A 73 2.37 21.22 -20.13
CA ILE A 73 1.73 22.54 -19.93
C ILE A 73 2.51 23.70 -20.61
N PHE A 74 3.64 23.41 -21.28
CA PHE A 74 4.38 24.38 -22.09
C PHE A 74 4.39 24.02 -23.58
N ASN A 75 3.21 23.90 -24.20
CA ASN A 75 3.06 23.94 -25.66
C ASN A 75 2.21 25.16 -26.05
#